data_AF-A0A7W8RKU5-F1
#
_entry.id   AF-A0A7W8RKU5-F1
#
_cell.length_a   1.000
_cell.length_b   1.000
_cell.length_c   1.000
_cell.angle_alpha   90.00
_cell.angle_beta   90.00
_cell.angle_gamma   90.00
#
_symmetry.space_group_name_H-M   'P 1'
#
loop_
_entity.id
_entity.type
_entity.pdbx_description
1 polymer ?
#
loop_
_entity_poly.entity_id
_entity_poly.type
_entity_poly.pdbx_seq_one_letter_code
_entity_poly.pdbx_strand_id
1 'polypeptide(L)'
;MQHYSVPFEAARETNDGAVAREWARRGYGIAIKSMWDVEADLRAGRLKILLPEWRYPDAPLHALYHRNRFMAPRVRVLLDFLAERFAQVSDELESLLGLPPDRPMSAETPVT
;
A
#
# COMPACT_ATOMS: atom_id res chain seq x y z
N MET A 1 -12.89 22.65 -15.74
CA MET A 1 -12.11 21.52 -15.21
C MET A 1 -10.65 21.82 -15.51
N GLN A 2 -9.82 22.06 -14.50
CA GLN A 2 -8.44 22.51 -14.68
C GLN A 2 -7.53 21.27 -14.80
N HIS A 3 -6.74 21.19 -15.87
CA HIS A 3 -5.81 20.09 -16.10
C HIS A 3 -4.43 20.51 -15.54
N TYR A 4 -3.85 19.68 -14.68
CA TYR A 4 -2.49 19.86 -14.18
C TYR A 4 -1.60 18.75 -14.74
N SER A 5 -0.47 19.12 -15.35
CA SER A 5 0.58 18.20 -15.79
C SER A 5 1.85 18.55 -15.03
N VAL A 6 2.48 17.54 -14.45
CA VAL A 6 3.73 17.69 -13.68
C VAL A 6 4.80 16.84 -14.38
N PRO A 7 5.92 17.44 -14.82
CA PRO A 7 7.03 16.70 -15.41
C PRO A 7 7.62 15.72 -14.39
N PHE A 8 7.89 14.49 -14.83
CA PHE A 8 8.45 13.46 -13.96
C PHE A 8 9.92 13.74 -13.61
N GLU A 9 10.66 14.40 -14.50
CA GLU A 9 12.08 14.73 -14.35
C GLU A 9 12.35 15.69 -13.18
N ALA A 10 11.32 16.39 -12.71
CA ALA A 10 11.38 17.26 -11.54
C ALA A 10 11.02 16.52 -10.23
N ALA A 11 10.65 15.23 -10.30
CA ALA A 11 10.30 14.44 -9.14
C ALA A 11 11.54 14.10 -8.31
N ARG A 12 11.36 13.99 -7.00
CA ARG A 12 12.39 13.50 -6.10
C ARG A 12 12.36 11.99 -6.08
N GLU A 13 13.55 11.39 -6.14
CA GLU A 13 13.70 9.94 -6.13
C GLU A 13 14.39 9.46 -4.85
N THR A 14 13.91 8.34 -4.34
CA THR A 14 14.49 7.64 -3.19
C THR A 14 14.11 6.17 -3.24
N ASN A 15 14.96 5.32 -2.67
CA ASN A 15 14.66 3.92 -2.42
C ASN A 15 14.12 3.66 -1.00
N ASP A 16 13.90 4.72 -0.21
CA ASP A 16 13.38 4.65 1.15
C ASP A 16 11.94 5.18 1.23
N GLY A 17 11.02 4.29 1.58
CA GLY A 17 9.61 4.62 1.71
C GLY A 17 9.30 5.67 2.79
N ALA A 18 10.08 5.73 3.87
CA ALA A 18 9.91 6.71 4.94
C ALA A 18 10.35 8.11 4.49
N VAL A 19 11.42 8.21 3.69
CA VAL A 19 11.85 9.47 3.08
C VAL A 19 10.78 10.01 2.13
N ALA A 20 10.24 9.14 1.27
CA ALA A 20 9.15 9.51 0.36
C ALA A 20 7.90 9.99 1.12
N ARG A 21 7.53 9.33 2.23
CA ARG A 21 6.42 9.76 3.10
C ARG A 21 6.67 11.13 3.70
N GLU A 22 7.87 11.37 4.23
CA GLU A 22 8.22 12.66 4.82
C GLU A 22 8.20 13.79 3.79
N TRP A 23 8.60 13.52 2.54
CA TRP A 23 8.47 14.51 1.48
C TRP A 23 7.02 14.87 1.17
N ALA A 24 6.13 13.88 1.11
CA ALA A 24 4.70 14.13 0.94
C ALA A 24 4.13 14.94 2.11
N ARG A 25 4.50 14.61 3.36
CA ARG A 25 4.09 15.34 4.56
C ARG A 25 4.54 16.80 4.57
N ARG A 26 5.71 17.09 3.99
CA ARG A 26 6.24 18.45 3.86
C ARG A 26 5.71 19.21 2.64
N GLY A 27 4.82 18.61 1.85
CA GLY A 27 4.21 19.26 0.69
C GLY A 27 5.12 19.31 -0.54
N TYR A 28 6.12 18.43 -0.64
CA TYR A 28 7.01 18.38 -1.81
C TYR A 28 6.44 17.61 -3.00
N GLY A 29 5.20 17.12 -2.91
CA GLY A 29 4.52 16.48 -4.03
C GLY A 29 3.52 15.42 -3.59
N ILE A 30 3.17 14.57 -4.55
CA ILE A 30 2.27 13.42 -4.40
C ILE A 30 3.13 12.16 -4.37
N ALA A 31 2.79 11.20 -3.52
CA ALA A 31 3.48 9.92 -3.44
C ALA A 31 2.47 8.76 -3.40
N ILE A 32 2.79 7.68 -4.10
CA ILE A 32 2.10 6.40 -3.97
C ILE A 32 2.71 5.69 -2.77
N LYS A 33 1.88 5.33 -1.78
CA LYS A 33 2.32 4.72 -0.53
C LYS A 33 1.38 3.60 -0.11
N SER A 34 1.92 2.60 0.58
CA SER A 34 1.11 1.61 1.28
C SER A 34 0.25 2.29 2.34
N MET A 35 -1.03 1.94 2.39
CA MET A 35 -1.98 2.43 3.41
C MET A 35 -1.48 2.21 4.83
N TRP A 36 -0.77 1.11 5.09
CA TRP A 36 -0.24 0.79 6.42
C TRP A 36 0.83 1.79 6.86
N ASP A 37 1.59 2.33 5.91
CA ASP A 37 2.69 3.26 6.19
C ASP A 37 2.22 4.69 6.46
N VAL A 38 1.03 5.05 5.95
CA VAL A 38 0.49 6.42 6.03
C VAL A 38 -0.75 6.55 6.91
N GLU A 39 -1.27 5.46 7.48
CA GLU A 39 -2.47 5.46 8.33
C GLU A 39 -2.42 6.57 9.38
N ALA A 40 -1.36 6.62 10.18
CA ALA A 40 -1.25 7.57 11.28
C ALA A 40 -1.23 9.04 10.80
N ASP A 41 -0.70 9.28 9.59
CA ASP A 41 -0.70 10.60 8.97
C ASP A 41 -2.07 10.97 8.39
N LEU A 42 -2.79 10.00 7.83
CA LEU A 42 -4.16 10.17 7.34
C LEU A 42 -5.12 10.44 8.50
N ARG A 43 -5.06 9.65 9.59
CA ARG A 43 -5.87 9.87 10.80
C ARG A 43 -5.64 11.24 11.42
N ALA A 44 -4.41 11.72 11.38
CA ALA A 44 -4.05 13.03 11.92
C ALA A 44 -4.27 14.20 10.94
N GLY A 45 -4.79 13.95 9.73
CA GLY A 45 -5.00 14.97 8.71
C GLY A 45 -3.71 15.58 8.14
N ARG A 46 -2.55 14.94 8.35
CA ARG A 46 -1.25 15.37 7.81
C ARG A 46 -1.06 14.99 6.35
N LEU A 47 -1.75 13.95 5.90
CA LEU A 47 -1.83 13.53 4.51
C LEU A 47 -3.29 13.46 4.07
N LYS A 48 -3.52 13.51 2.76
CA LYS A 48 -4.84 13.38 2.14
C LYS A 48 -4.77 12.44 0.95
N ILE A 49 -5.78 11.58 0.81
CA ILE A 49 -5.94 10.73 -0.36
C ILE A 49 -6.33 11.58 -1.57
N LEU A 50 -5.67 11.32 -2.69
CA LEU A 50 -5.99 11.88 -4.00
C LEU A 50 -6.53 10.76 -4.88
N LEU A 51 -7.50 11.10 -5.75
CA LEU A 51 -8.12 10.16 -6.67
C LEU A 51 -8.69 8.89 -5.96
N PRO A 52 -9.61 9.03 -4.99
CA PRO A 52 -10.09 7.89 -4.18
C PRO A 52 -10.77 6.78 -5.00
N GLU A 53 -11.26 7.09 -6.20
CA GLU A 53 -11.88 6.14 -7.13
C GLU A 53 -10.85 5.35 -7.97
N TRP A 54 -9.57 5.71 -7.87
CA TRP A 54 -8.49 5.07 -8.60
C TRP A 54 -7.57 4.33 -7.61
N ARG A 55 -7.24 3.07 -7.92
CA ARG A 55 -6.32 2.25 -7.14
C ARG A 55 -5.08 1.93 -7.98
N TYR A 56 -3.92 2.03 -7.32
CA TYR A 56 -2.69 1.43 -7.82
C TYR A 56 -2.81 -0.10 -7.69
N PRO A 57 -2.22 -0.90 -8.61
CA PRO A 57 -2.24 -2.35 -8.48
C PRO A 57 -1.73 -2.80 -7.11
N ASP A 58 -2.42 -3.76 -6.49
CA ASP A 58 -2.04 -4.24 -5.17
C ASP A 58 -0.68 -4.94 -5.21
N ALA A 59 0.11 -4.70 -4.16
CA ALA A 59 1.38 -5.36 -3.93
C ALA A 59 1.15 -6.47 -2.88
N PRO A 60 0.97 -7.75 -3.29
CA PRO A 60 0.66 -8.82 -2.36
C PRO A 60 1.80 -9.05 -1.36
N LEU A 61 1.43 -9.22 -0.09
CA LEU A 61 2.37 -9.58 0.97
C LEU A 61 2.56 -11.10 1.01
N HIS A 62 3.78 -11.55 0.78
CA HIS A 62 4.12 -12.98 0.80
C HIS A 62 4.99 -13.33 2.00
N ALA A 63 4.66 -14.43 2.69
CA ALA A 63 5.52 -15.03 3.69
C ALA A 63 6.43 -16.09 3.03
N LEU A 64 7.73 -15.84 3.03
CA LEU A 64 8.73 -16.76 2.48
C LEU A 64 9.30 -17.65 3.59
N TYR A 65 9.28 -18.96 3.36
CA TYR A 65 9.84 -19.95 4.28
C TYR A 65 10.44 -21.11 3.50
N HIS A 66 11.40 -21.81 4.10
CA HIS A 66 12.06 -22.92 3.43
C HIS A 66 11.08 -24.09 3.22
N ARG A 67 11.07 -24.64 2.01
CA ARG A 67 10.19 -25.74 1.64
C ARG A 67 10.71 -27.06 2.24
N ASN A 68 10.35 -27.32 3.49
CA ASN A 68 10.65 -28.59 4.14
C ASN A 68 9.55 -29.61 3.89
N ARG A 69 9.93 -30.90 3.86
CA ARG A 69 8.99 -32.04 3.73
C ARG A 69 7.86 -31.99 4.77
N PHE A 70 8.15 -31.45 5.96
CA PHE A 70 7.18 -31.13 7.00
C PHE A 70 7.41 -29.71 7.49
N MET A 71 6.39 -28.85 7.41
CA MET A 71 6.42 -27.53 8.04
C MET A 71 6.32 -27.70 9.56
N ALA A 72 7.21 -27.04 10.31
CA ALA A 72 7.16 -27.09 11.77
C ALA A 72 5.82 -26.49 12.25
N PRO A 73 5.07 -27.13 13.18
CA PRO A 73 3.78 -26.63 13.65
C PRO A 73 3.80 -25.19 14.14
N ARG A 74 4.89 -24.76 14.82
CA ARG A 74 5.07 -23.37 15.25
C ARG A 74 5.06 -22.36 14.10
N VAL A 75 5.61 -22.72 12.94
CA VAL A 75 5.62 -21.86 11.75
C VAL A 75 4.22 -21.78 11.18
N ARG A 76 3.49 -22.90 11.12
CA ARG A 76 2.08 -22.89 10.68
C ARG A 76 1.23 -21.95 11.52
N VAL A 77 1.29 -22.11 12.84
CA VAL A 77 0.52 -21.28 13.78
C VAL A 77 0.88 -19.80 13.65
N LEU A 78 2.16 -19.47 13.46
CA LEU A 78 2.58 -18.09 13.22
C LEU A 78 2.03 -17.54 11.91
N LEU A 79 2.10 -18.31 10.82
CA LEU A 79 1.59 -17.89 9.52
C LEU A 79 0.07 -17.68 9.55
N ASP A 80 -0.66 -18.56 10.23
CA ASP A 80 -2.12 -18.44 10.40
C ASP A 80 -2.46 -17.17 11.20
N PHE A 81 -1.77 -16.95 12.32
CA PHE A 81 -1.93 -15.72 13.10
C PHE A 81 -1.64 -14.46 12.28
N LEU A 82 -0.53 -14.43 11.54
CA LEU A 82 -0.17 -13.26 10.74
C LEU A 82 -1.18 -13.02 9.61
N ALA A 83 -1.62 -14.07 8.91
CA ALA A 83 -2.62 -13.96 7.85
C ALA A 83 -3.94 -13.37 8.37
N GLU A 84 -4.45 -13.88 9.49
CA GLU A 84 -5.66 -13.36 10.12
C GLU A 84 -5.51 -11.90 10.55
N ARG A 85 -4.39 -11.55 11.19
CA ARG A 85 -4.16 -10.18 11.66
C ARG A 85 -3.99 -9.20 10.51
N PHE A 86 -3.30 -9.58 9.44
CA PHE A 86 -3.14 -8.72 8.28
C PHE A 86 -4.45 -8.51 7.51
N ALA A 87 -5.30 -9.54 7.40
CA ALA A 87 -6.65 -9.39 6.84
C ALA A 87 -7.47 -8.38 7.65
N GLN A 88 -7.53 -8.54 8.97
CA GLN A 88 -8.27 -7.62 9.87
C GLN A 88 -7.79 -6.17 9.74
N VAL A 89 -6.48 -5.94 9.79
CA VAL A 89 -5.92 -4.58 9.69
C VAL A 89 -6.19 -3.98 8.31
N SER A 90 -6.15 -4.79 7.25
CA SER A 90 -6.43 -4.30 5.90
C SER A 90 -7.88 -3.85 5.78
N ASP A 91 -8.84 -4.67 6.24
CA ASP A 91 -10.27 -4.33 6.24
C ASP A 91 -10.55 -3.05 7.04
N GLU A 92 -9.94 -2.91 8.23
CA GLU A 92 -10.07 -1.71 9.07
C GLU A 92 -9.56 -0.46 8.37
N LEU A 93 -8.43 -0.55 7.68
CA LEU A 93 -7.84 0.55 6.94
C LEU A 93 -8.66 0.92 5.71
N GLU A 94 -9.12 -0.05 4.94
CA GLU A 94 -9.98 0.22 3.78
C GLU A 94 -11.26 0.95 4.20
N SER A 95 -11.88 0.50 5.30
CA SER A 95 -13.06 1.14 5.88
C SER A 95 -12.78 2.58 6.34
N LEU A 96 -11.68 2.79 7.08
CA LEU A 96 -11.27 4.11 7.55
C LEU A 96 -11.05 5.09 6.39
N LEU A 97 -10.44 4.61 5.32
CA LEU A 97 -10.05 5.43 4.18
C LEU A 97 -11.19 5.61 3.17
N GLY A 98 -12.32 4.93 3.36
CA GLY A 98 -13.47 4.97 2.45
C GLY A 98 -13.11 4.48 1.05
N LEU A 99 -12.13 3.58 0.94
CA LEU A 99 -11.69 3.06 -0.34
C LEU A 99 -12.73 2.05 -0.86
N PRO A 100 -13.00 2.01 -2.17
CA PRO A 100 -13.91 1.01 -2.75
C PRO A 100 -13.37 -0.40 -2.49
N PRO A 101 -14.21 -1.44 -2.33
CA PRO A 101 -13.73 -2.81 -2.10
C PRO A 101 -12.77 -3.26 -3.19
N ASP A 102 -11.85 -4.16 -2.84
CA ASP A 102 -10.87 -4.72 -3.76
C ASP A 102 -11.55 -5.20 -5.06
N ARG A 103 -11.02 -4.73 -6.20
CA ARG A 103 -11.48 -5.14 -7.52
C ARG A 103 -10.50 -6.22 -7.98
N PRO A 104 -10.97 -7.44 -8.32
CA PRO A 104 -10.08 -8.48 -8.80
C PRO A 104 -9.22 -7.94 -9.94
N MET A 105 -7.91 -8.22 -9.89
CA MET A 105 -6.95 -7.90 -10.94
C MET A 105 -7.59 -8.18 -12.30
N SER A 106 -8.01 -7.13 -13.01
CA SER A 106 -8.32 -7.25 -14.42
C SER A 106 -7.04 -7.72 -15.09
N ALA A 107 -7.09 -8.90 -15.71
CA ALA A 107 -5.99 -9.59 -16.36
C ALA A 107 -4.95 -8.59 -16.90
N GLU A 108 -3.71 -8.74 -16.44
CA GLU A 108 -2.55 -7.98 -16.87
C GLU A 108 -2.61 -7.76 -18.39
N THR A 109 -2.73 -6.51 -18.83
CA THR A 109 -2.34 -6.20 -20.20
C THR A 109 -0.83 -6.39 -20.24
N PRO A 110 -0.28 -7.21 -21.15
CA PRO A 110 1.16 -7.43 -21.20
C PRO A 110 1.83 -6.07 -21.37
N VAL A 111 2.73 -5.72 -20.46
CA VAL A 111 3.70 -4.65 -20.69
C VAL A 111 4.46 -5.05 -21.95
N THR A 112 4.18 -4.35 -23.04
CA THR A 112 4.87 -4.51 -24.34
C THR A 112 6.13 -3.66 -24.34
#